data_AF-A0A345WNY7-F1
#
_entry.id   AF-A0A345WNY7-F1
#
_cell.length_a   1.000
_cell.length_b   1.000
_cell.length_c   1.000
_cell.angle_alpha   90.00
_cell.angle_beta   90.00
_cell.angle_gamma   90.00
#
_symmetry.space_group_name_H-M   'P 1'
#
loop_
_entity.id
_entity.type
_entity.pdbx_description
1 polymer ?
#
loop_
_entity_poly.entity_id
_entity_poly.type
_entity_poly.pdbx_seq_one_letter_code
_entity_poly.pdbx_strand_id
1 'polypeptide(L)'
;MRGVIRSLVTAALLVPVCAAHADQPLGPLWQRGGNAIVVTACPPGGDSDSSCRGLAARRGTQTMTLGAGYIVGKLLWAGQSSAVSPDVVILGDDGGSGGEGDLIAVTFVDPIRIRRLRGERMDSATVRRAADRLHLTLPFNIEYFNGAPHAGVSIVPLPIVWSHDDFMVDLPALTKRPAITDADERSIGRELRAWARAKRSGSMDAGTTGTVTALTTLMLSGRSEGARKLLHSQWPKDFRGETAFWNSLCAAIIRHPWWTRFALRRIPDASRIVAASRAQPQL
;
A
#
# COMPACT_ATOMS: atom_id res chain seq x y z
N MET A 1 18.52 -60.98 -33.07
CA MET A 1 17.15 -60.43 -33.13
C MET A 1 16.98 -59.44 -31.99
N ARG A 2 16.57 -58.20 -32.33
CA ARG A 2 15.74 -57.24 -31.56
C ARG A 2 15.97 -57.18 -30.04
N GLY A 3 16.58 -56.12 -29.50
CA GLY A 3 15.90 -54.85 -29.16
C GLY A 3 15.25 -55.00 -27.77
N VAL A 4 15.53 -54.17 -26.75
CA VAL A 4 15.05 -52.79 -26.64
C VAL A 4 15.87 -52.08 -25.54
N ILE A 5 16.48 -50.95 -25.90
CA ILE A 5 16.96 -49.92 -24.99
C ILE A 5 15.73 -49.13 -24.53
N ARG A 6 15.50 -48.98 -23.22
CA ARG A 6 14.54 -48.01 -22.67
C ARG A 6 15.22 -47.11 -21.66
N SER A 7 15.65 -45.98 -22.21
CA SER A 7 15.79 -44.64 -21.64
C SER A 7 15.35 -44.46 -20.19
N LEU A 8 16.32 -44.16 -19.32
CA LEU A 8 16.11 -43.38 -18.11
C LEU A 8 15.79 -41.94 -18.52
N VAL A 9 14.53 -41.55 -18.40
CA VAL A 9 14.14 -40.13 -18.42
C VAL A 9 14.43 -39.60 -17.02
N THR A 10 15.52 -38.85 -16.90
CA THR A 10 15.84 -38.06 -15.71
C THR A 10 14.75 -37.01 -15.54
N ALA A 11 13.81 -37.26 -14.63
CA ALA A 11 12.86 -36.25 -14.17
C ALA A 11 13.66 -35.18 -13.41
N ALA A 12 14.02 -34.11 -14.12
CA ALA A 12 14.47 -32.87 -13.49
C ALA A 12 13.31 -32.35 -12.63
N LEU A 13 13.41 -32.62 -11.32
CA LEU A 13 12.62 -31.97 -10.30
C LEU A 13 12.81 -30.45 -10.46
N LEU A 14 11.84 -29.80 -11.11
CA LEU A 14 11.61 -28.37 -10.99
C LEU A 14 11.12 -28.10 -9.57
N VAL A 15 12.05 -28.16 -8.62
CA VAL A 15 11.84 -27.53 -7.32
C VAL A 15 11.74 -26.03 -7.64
N PRO A 16 10.64 -25.34 -7.27
CA PRO A 16 10.62 -23.90 -7.36
C PRO A 16 11.75 -23.42 -6.46
N VAL A 17 12.82 -22.92 -7.06
CA VAL A 17 13.83 -22.17 -6.35
C VAL A 17 13.06 -20.99 -5.75
N CYS A 18 12.77 -21.07 -4.45
CA CYS A 18 12.57 -19.87 -3.66
C CYS A 18 13.77 -19.00 -3.99
N ALA A 19 13.54 -17.97 -4.81
CA ALA A 19 14.58 -17.00 -5.10
C ALA A 19 14.95 -16.41 -3.74
N ALA A 20 16.07 -16.86 -3.19
CA ALA A 20 16.71 -16.16 -2.09
C ALA A 20 16.83 -14.71 -2.58
N HIS A 21 16.25 -13.78 -1.83
CA HIS A 21 16.34 -12.37 -2.14
C HIS A 21 17.84 -12.07 -2.35
N ALA A 22 18.23 -11.76 -3.59
CA ALA A 22 19.62 -11.49 -3.89
C ALA A 22 20.07 -10.32 -3.03
N ASP A 23 21.09 -10.56 -2.20
CA ASP A 23 21.65 -9.56 -1.30
C ASP A 23 21.90 -8.25 -2.05
N GLN A 24 21.27 -7.16 -1.61
CA GLN A 24 21.45 -5.86 -2.26
C GLN A 24 22.93 -5.44 -2.15
N PRO A 25 23.61 -5.02 -3.23
CA PRO A 25 25.02 -4.64 -3.16
C PRO A 25 25.22 -3.39 -2.29
N LEU A 26 26.33 -3.36 -1.56
CA LEU A 26 26.78 -2.15 -0.85
C LEU A 26 27.17 -1.07 -1.86
N GLY A 27 27.02 0.20 -1.47
CA GLY A 27 27.40 1.35 -2.29
C GLY A 27 26.24 2.28 -2.60
N PRO A 28 26.41 3.21 -3.56
CA PRO A 28 25.41 4.24 -3.83
C PRO A 28 24.16 3.65 -4.49
N LEU A 29 23.01 3.88 -3.85
CA LEU A 29 21.69 3.73 -4.47
C LEU A 29 21.35 4.95 -5.33
N TRP A 30 21.83 6.12 -4.92
CA TRP A 30 21.71 7.37 -5.66
C TRP A 30 22.86 8.32 -5.28
N GLN A 31 23.33 9.11 -6.25
CA GLN A 31 24.35 10.12 -6.01
C GLN A 31 24.18 11.31 -6.95
N ARG A 32 24.40 12.53 -6.43
CA ARG A 32 24.52 13.75 -7.23
C ARG A 32 25.42 14.74 -6.51
N GLY A 33 26.53 15.14 -7.17
CA GLY A 33 27.53 15.99 -6.53
C GLY A 33 28.07 15.34 -5.25
N GLY A 34 28.09 16.10 -4.15
CA GLY A 34 28.52 15.64 -2.81
C GLY A 34 27.43 14.95 -1.97
N ASN A 35 26.23 14.73 -2.54
CA ASN A 35 25.09 14.12 -1.86
C ASN A 35 24.88 12.68 -2.34
N ALA A 36 24.60 11.76 -1.43
CA ALA A 36 24.35 10.36 -1.78
C ALA A 36 23.37 9.67 -0.83
N ILE A 37 22.65 8.69 -1.38
CA ILE A 37 21.98 7.63 -0.63
C ILE A 37 22.79 6.37 -0.86
N VAL A 38 23.20 5.73 0.22
CA VAL A 38 24.07 4.55 0.18
C VAL A 38 23.45 3.38 0.92
N VAL A 39 23.60 2.20 0.33
CA VAL A 39 23.44 0.93 1.00
C VAL A 39 24.74 0.64 1.76
N THR A 40 24.60 0.36 3.05
CA THR A 40 25.69 0.16 4.01
C THR A 40 25.54 -1.18 4.70
N ALA A 41 26.63 -1.70 5.26
CA ALA A 41 26.53 -2.79 6.23
C ALA A 41 25.80 -2.28 7.49
N CYS A 42 25.14 -3.19 8.19
CA CYS A 42 24.51 -2.87 9.47
C CYS A 42 25.57 -2.45 10.51
N PRO A 43 25.25 -1.49 11.41
CA PRO A 43 26.17 -1.08 12.46
C PRO A 43 26.45 -2.25 13.43
N PRO A 44 27.64 -2.31 14.03
CA PRO A 44 27.99 -3.36 14.99
C PRO A 44 27.08 -3.29 16.24
N GLY A 45 26.61 -4.46 16.71
CA GLY A 45 25.73 -4.58 17.89
C GLY A 45 24.29 -5.02 17.59
N GLY A 46 23.96 -5.38 16.34
CA GLY A 46 22.72 -6.03 15.93
C GLY A 46 23.01 -7.21 14.99
N ASP A 47 22.05 -7.58 14.12
CA ASP A 47 22.27 -8.57 13.08
C ASP A 47 23.46 -8.14 12.19
N SER A 48 24.47 -8.98 12.10
CA SER A 48 25.78 -8.63 11.52
C SER A 48 26.27 -9.63 10.49
N ASP A 49 25.38 -10.48 9.97
CA ASP A 49 25.75 -11.39 8.90
C ASP A 49 26.02 -10.65 7.58
N SER A 50 26.52 -11.39 6.60
CA SER A 50 26.89 -10.84 5.30
C SER A 50 25.69 -10.34 4.49
N SER A 51 24.46 -10.64 4.89
CA SER A 51 23.22 -10.22 4.21
C SER A 51 22.55 -9.02 4.88
N CYS A 52 22.93 -8.65 6.11
CA CYS A 52 22.37 -7.46 6.76
C CYS A 52 22.73 -6.17 5.98
N ARG A 53 21.69 -5.39 5.67
CA ARG A 53 21.80 -4.10 4.97
C ARG A 53 21.16 -2.97 5.77
N GLY A 54 21.76 -1.80 5.66
CA GLY A 54 21.21 -0.53 6.13
C GLY A 54 21.28 0.55 5.06
N LEU A 55 20.52 1.62 5.28
CA LEU A 55 20.48 2.79 4.41
C LEU A 55 21.03 4.01 5.13
N ALA A 56 21.83 4.81 4.45
CA ALA A 56 22.32 6.07 4.97
C ALA A 56 22.27 7.19 3.91
N ALA A 57 22.02 8.42 4.36
CA ALA A 57 22.20 9.63 3.58
C ALA A 57 23.56 10.27 3.91
N ARG A 58 24.29 10.70 2.88
CA ARG A 58 25.59 11.35 3.00
C ARG A 58 25.58 12.73 2.34
N ARG A 59 26.17 13.72 2.99
CA ARG A 59 26.42 15.07 2.48
C ARG A 59 27.80 15.53 2.93
N GLY A 60 28.78 15.55 2.02
CA GLY A 60 30.17 15.82 2.39
C GLY A 60 30.67 14.81 3.42
N THR A 61 31.10 15.29 4.60
CA THR A 61 31.53 14.43 5.72
C THR A 61 30.38 13.97 6.61
N GLN A 62 29.18 14.55 6.49
CA GLN A 62 28.02 14.18 7.29
C GLN A 62 27.41 12.87 6.78
N THR A 63 27.14 11.94 7.69
CA THR A 63 26.38 10.70 7.42
C THR A 63 25.22 10.58 8.40
N MET A 64 24.04 10.23 7.89
CA MET A 64 22.83 10.03 8.69
C MET A 64 22.19 8.68 8.36
N THR A 65 21.99 7.84 9.38
CA THR A 65 21.34 6.53 9.22
C THR A 65 19.84 6.69 8.96
N LEU A 66 19.36 6.04 7.91
CA LEU A 66 17.95 6.03 7.51
C LEU A 66 17.23 4.78 8.05
N GLY A 67 17.92 3.63 8.12
CA GLY A 67 17.42 2.38 8.69
C GLY A 67 18.46 1.26 8.60
N ALA A 68 18.25 0.14 9.30
CA ALA A 68 19.08 -1.07 9.27
C ALA A 68 18.24 -2.30 9.62
N GLY A 69 18.73 -3.51 9.30
CA GLY A 69 18.06 -4.78 9.61
C GLY A 69 17.41 -5.40 8.37
N TYR A 70 18.24 -5.83 7.42
CA TYR A 70 17.83 -6.48 6.16
C TYR A 70 16.97 -5.63 5.22
N ILE A 71 17.12 -4.30 5.28
CA ILE A 71 16.35 -3.39 4.43
C ILE A 71 16.81 -3.49 2.97
N VAL A 72 15.86 -3.71 2.06
CA VAL A 72 16.03 -3.54 0.62
C VAL A 72 15.62 -2.11 0.23
N GLY A 73 16.62 -1.27 -0.06
CA GLY A 73 16.40 0.10 -0.49
C GLY A 73 16.09 0.22 -1.97
N LYS A 74 14.94 0.81 -2.33
CA LYS A 74 14.54 1.08 -3.72
C LYS A 74 14.44 2.58 -3.92
N LEU A 75 15.21 3.15 -4.85
CA LEU A 75 15.03 4.54 -5.25
C LEU A 75 13.70 4.66 -5.99
N LEU A 76 12.74 5.37 -5.41
CA LEU A 76 11.46 5.62 -6.06
C LEU A 76 11.52 6.88 -6.91
N TRP A 77 12.15 7.94 -6.39
CA TRP A 77 12.17 9.23 -7.08
C TRP A 77 13.42 10.01 -6.74
N ALA A 78 13.88 10.80 -7.71
CA ALA A 78 14.91 11.81 -7.50
C ALA A 78 14.50 13.10 -8.22
N GLY A 79 14.60 14.22 -7.53
CA GLY A 79 14.33 15.53 -8.10
C GLY A 79 15.29 15.81 -9.25
N GLN A 80 14.85 16.56 -10.25
CA GLN A 80 15.69 16.84 -11.43
C GLN A 80 16.74 17.92 -11.15
N SER A 81 16.51 18.77 -10.15
CA SER A 81 17.44 19.81 -9.71
C SER A 81 17.39 19.97 -8.18
N SER A 82 18.36 20.69 -7.62
CA SER A 82 18.39 21.05 -6.19
C SER A 82 17.35 22.10 -5.80
N ALA A 83 16.61 22.66 -6.76
CA ALA A 83 15.52 23.61 -6.50
C ALA A 83 14.21 22.90 -6.12
N VAL A 84 14.14 21.57 -6.25
CA VAL A 84 12.96 20.76 -5.93
C VAL A 84 13.21 20.00 -4.64
N SER A 85 12.27 20.12 -3.69
CA SER A 85 12.25 19.34 -2.45
C SER A 85 11.15 18.26 -2.56
N PRO A 86 11.36 17.03 -2.03
CA PRO A 86 12.62 16.55 -1.46
C PRO A 86 13.66 16.36 -2.59
N ASP A 87 14.90 16.04 -2.26
CA ASP A 87 15.90 15.70 -3.30
C ASP A 87 15.69 14.27 -3.82
N VAL A 88 15.33 13.35 -2.91
CA VAL A 88 15.11 11.93 -3.21
C VAL A 88 14.04 11.33 -2.33
N VAL A 89 13.37 10.31 -2.86
CA VAL A 89 12.48 9.43 -2.11
C VAL A 89 12.86 7.98 -2.35
N ILE A 90 13.00 7.26 -1.24
CA ILE A 90 13.42 5.87 -1.21
C ILE A 90 12.34 5.07 -0.49
N LEU A 91 12.12 3.84 -0.93
CA LEU A 91 11.41 2.84 -0.13
C LEU A 91 12.45 1.94 0.55
N GLY A 92 12.46 1.93 1.87
CA GLY A 92 13.14 0.91 2.66
C GLY A 92 12.14 -0.21 2.98
N ASP A 93 12.28 -1.33 2.29
CA ASP A 93 11.38 -2.50 2.37
C ASP A 93 12.07 -3.60 3.20
N ASP A 94 11.38 -4.19 4.17
CA ASP A 94 11.91 -5.27 5.01
C ASP A 94 11.59 -6.68 4.47
N GLY A 95 10.86 -6.79 3.36
CA GLY A 95 10.63 -8.05 2.65
C GLY A 95 9.59 -8.98 3.30
N GLY A 96 8.83 -8.51 4.29
CA GLY A 96 7.78 -9.29 4.93
C GLY A 96 6.55 -9.53 4.05
N SER A 97 5.77 -10.58 4.34
CA SER A 97 4.53 -10.92 3.61
C SER A 97 3.41 -9.87 3.74
N GLY A 98 3.55 -8.93 4.67
CA GLY A 98 2.70 -7.74 4.84
C GLY A 98 3.06 -6.56 3.93
N GLY A 99 4.22 -6.61 3.26
CA GLY A 99 4.74 -5.48 2.48
C GLY A 99 5.00 -4.25 3.36
N GLU A 100 5.42 -4.44 4.62
CA GLU A 100 5.76 -3.31 5.48
C GLU A 100 6.97 -2.56 4.92
N GLY A 101 6.95 -1.24 5.05
CA GLY A 101 8.08 -0.45 4.59
C GLY A 101 8.03 1.01 5.01
N ASP A 102 9.19 1.64 4.91
CA ASP A 102 9.38 3.05 5.17
C ASP A 102 9.58 3.80 3.86
N LEU A 103 8.68 4.73 3.56
CA LEU A 103 8.93 5.76 2.56
C LEU A 103 9.74 6.88 3.19
N ILE A 104 10.95 7.09 2.68
CA ILE A 104 11.92 8.02 3.23
C ILE A 104 12.18 9.12 2.20
N ALA A 105 11.68 10.33 2.47
CA ALA A 105 12.06 11.53 1.74
C ALA A 105 13.26 12.20 2.41
N VAL A 106 14.27 12.52 1.61
CA VAL A 106 15.52 13.14 2.06
C VAL A 106 15.72 14.46 1.34
N THR A 107 16.03 15.51 2.09
CA THR A 107 16.44 16.82 1.58
C THR A 107 17.84 17.13 2.10
N PHE A 108 18.82 17.28 1.21
CA PHE A 108 20.23 17.46 1.49
C PHE A 108 20.60 18.92 1.78
N VAL A 109 20.00 19.46 2.84
CA VAL A 109 20.38 20.75 3.44
C VAL A 109 21.28 20.53 4.67
N ASP A 110 21.67 21.60 5.36
CA ASP A 110 22.40 21.53 6.61
C ASP A 110 21.49 21.88 7.80
N PRO A 111 21.22 20.97 8.74
CA PRO A 111 21.52 19.53 8.69
C PRO A 111 20.61 18.79 7.69
N ILE A 112 21.00 17.58 7.24
CA ILE A 112 20.17 16.73 6.37
C ILE A 112 18.77 16.58 7.00
N ARG A 113 17.73 16.86 6.21
CA ARG A 113 16.33 16.74 6.65
C ARG A 113 15.71 15.46 6.11
N ILE A 114 14.95 14.78 6.97
CA ILE A 114 14.27 13.53 6.62
C ILE A 114 12.79 13.62 7.01
N ARG A 115 11.93 13.10 6.13
CA ARG A 115 10.55 12.74 6.45
C ARG A 115 10.35 11.26 6.17
N ARG A 116 9.75 10.57 7.15
CA ARG A 116 9.44 9.14 7.08
C ARG A 116 7.94 8.93 7.13
N LEU A 117 7.49 7.96 6.35
CA LEU A 117 6.15 7.43 6.41
C LEU A 117 6.24 5.90 6.39
N ARG A 118 5.93 5.29 7.53
CA ARG A 118 5.78 3.84 7.65
C ARG A 118 4.37 3.42 7.24
N GLY A 119 4.25 2.30 6.56
CA GLY A 119 2.96 1.71 6.22
C GLY A 119 3.06 0.24 5.87
N GLU A 120 1.90 -0.40 5.74
CA GLU A 120 1.74 -1.73 5.16
C GLU A 120 1.56 -1.62 3.65
N ARG A 121 1.79 -2.73 2.94
CA ARG A 121 1.69 -2.84 1.48
C ARG A 121 2.52 -1.81 0.71
N MET A 122 3.55 -1.24 1.30
CA MET A 122 4.37 -0.19 0.69
C MET A 122 5.12 -0.67 -0.56
N ASP A 123 5.21 -1.98 -0.77
CA ASP A 123 5.59 -2.63 -2.04
C ASP A 123 4.70 -2.22 -3.23
N SER A 124 3.45 -1.82 -2.97
CA SER A 124 2.50 -1.30 -3.95
C SER A 124 2.60 0.23 -4.16
N ALA A 125 3.50 0.92 -3.45
CA ALA A 125 3.70 2.35 -3.64
C ALA A 125 4.33 2.63 -5.02
N THR A 126 3.76 3.57 -5.76
CA THR A 126 4.25 3.94 -7.09
C THR A 126 4.52 5.44 -7.20
N VAL A 127 5.40 5.82 -8.12
CA VAL A 127 5.74 7.21 -8.41
C VAL A 127 5.48 7.57 -9.87
N ARG A 128 5.04 8.80 -10.11
CA ARG A 128 4.98 9.36 -11.46
C ARG A 128 6.38 9.81 -11.92
N ARG A 129 7.01 9.03 -12.78
CA ARG A 129 8.43 9.18 -13.19
C ARG A 129 8.79 10.46 -13.97
N ALA A 130 7.82 11.24 -14.45
CA ALA A 130 8.05 12.41 -15.30
C ALA A 130 7.53 13.73 -14.72
N ALA A 131 7.19 13.77 -13.43
CA ALA A 131 6.69 14.99 -12.82
C ALA A 131 7.84 15.88 -12.34
N ASP A 132 7.69 17.19 -12.56
CA ASP A 132 8.52 18.27 -12.03
C ASP A 132 8.50 18.31 -10.48
N ARG A 133 7.42 17.78 -9.90
CA ARG A 133 7.21 17.59 -8.47
C ARG A 133 7.01 16.13 -8.12
N LEU A 134 7.25 15.77 -6.87
CA LEU A 134 6.97 14.43 -6.38
C LEU A 134 5.46 14.17 -6.36
N HIS A 135 5.02 13.24 -7.20
CA HIS A 135 3.69 12.64 -7.16
C HIS A 135 3.81 11.14 -6.95
N LEU A 136 3.18 10.66 -5.88
CA LEU A 136 3.18 9.27 -5.44
C LEU A 136 1.76 8.74 -5.40
N THR A 137 1.62 7.43 -5.45
CA THR A 137 0.39 6.73 -5.09
C THR A 137 0.71 5.76 -3.99
N LEU A 138 0.06 5.93 -2.84
CA LEU A 138 0.17 5.02 -1.70
C LEU A 138 -1.04 4.06 -1.64
N PRO A 139 -0.87 2.81 -1.17
CA PRO A 139 -1.93 1.80 -1.08
C PRO A 139 -2.82 1.88 0.17
N PHE A 140 -4.01 2.49 0.09
CA PHE A 140 -4.95 2.54 1.23
C PHE A 140 -5.61 1.16 1.35
N ASN A 141 -5.07 0.30 2.21
CA ASN A 141 -5.44 -1.11 2.30
C ASN A 141 -6.53 -1.35 3.34
N ILE A 142 -7.49 -2.20 3.02
CA ILE A 142 -8.43 -2.76 3.99
C ILE A 142 -8.28 -4.28 3.92
N GLU A 143 -7.75 -4.86 4.99
CA GLU A 143 -7.48 -6.30 5.11
C GLU A 143 -8.56 -6.99 5.93
N TYR A 144 -8.79 -8.27 5.63
CA TYR A 144 -9.66 -9.17 6.41
C TYR A 144 -11.09 -8.66 6.65
N PHE A 145 -11.59 -7.78 5.79
CA PHE A 145 -12.93 -7.23 5.94
C PHE A 145 -13.98 -8.35 5.90
N ASN A 146 -14.90 -8.33 6.86
CA ASN A 146 -15.90 -9.38 7.13
C ASN A 146 -15.36 -10.77 7.53
N GLY A 147 -14.08 -10.85 7.94
CA GLY A 147 -13.50 -12.00 8.61
C GLY A 147 -13.21 -13.20 7.71
N ALA A 148 -13.15 -13.02 6.40
CA ALA A 148 -12.73 -14.07 5.48
C ALA A 148 -11.19 -14.01 5.33
N PRO A 149 -10.43 -15.01 5.81
CA PRO A 149 -8.96 -15.03 5.72
C PRO A 149 -8.46 -15.04 4.27
N HIS A 150 -9.33 -15.46 3.32
CA HIS A 150 -9.09 -15.43 1.88
C HIS A 150 -9.71 -14.23 1.17
N ALA A 151 -10.32 -13.26 1.88
CA ALA A 151 -10.93 -12.08 1.26
C ALA A 151 -9.91 -11.13 0.60
N GLY A 152 -8.63 -11.48 0.59
CA GLY A 152 -7.58 -10.68 0.00
C GLY A 152 -7.46 -9.30 0.65
N VAL A 153 -6.64 -8.47 0.04
CA VAL A 153 -6.42 -7.08 0.46
C VAL A 153 -7.13 -6.17 -0.52
N SER A 154 -8.03 -5.31 -0.02
CA SER A 154 -8.61 -4.26 -0.84
C SER A 154 -7.66 -3.07 -0.85
N ILE A 155 -6.97 -2.83 -1.98
CA ILE A 155 -6.04 -1.70 -2.11
C ILE A 155 -6.73 -0.59 -2.91
N VAL A 156 -6.99 0.52 -2.24
CA VAL A 156 -7.45 1.75 -2.90
C VAL A 156 -6.24 2.67 -3.07
N PRO A 157 -5.89 3.06 -4.31
CA PRO A 157 -4.84 4.06 -4.53
C PRO A 157 -5.08 5.29 -3.68
N LEU A 158 -4.06 5.98 -3.18
CA LEU A 158 -4.18 7.28 -2.51
C LEU A 158 -3.14 8.21 -3.13
N PRO A 159 -3.54 9.22 -3.93
CA PRO A 159 -2.60 10.11 -4.58
C PRO A 159 -1.99 11.05 -3.54
N ILE A 160 -0.67 11.06 -3.50
CA ILE A 160 0.15 11.85 -2.58
C ILE A 160 1.03 12.80 -3.39
N VAL A 161 1.18 14.00 -2.89
CA VAL A 161 2.10 15.02 -3.38
C VAL A 161 3.05 15.44 -2.27
N TRP A 162 4.21 15.93 -2.66
CA TRP A 162 5.03 16.70 -1.73
C TRP A 162 4.53 18.14 -1.66
N SER A 163 4.23 18.60 -0.45
CA SER A 163 3.87 19.99 -0.21
C SER A 163 4.22 20.39 1.21
N HIS A 164 4.65 21.63 1.40
CA HIS A 164 5.04 22.16 2.72
C HIS A 164 6.04 21.27 3.49
N ASP A 165 7.04 20.73 2.79
CA ASP A 165 8.07 19.84 3.35
C ASP A 165 7.52 18.55 4.01
N ASP A 166 6.40 18.05 3.50
CA ASP A 166 5.81 16.78 3.92
C ASP A 166 5.02 16.08 2.80
N PHE A 167 4.67 14.81 3.05
CA PHE A 167 3.71 14.06 2.25
C PHE A 167 2.28 14.50 2.56
N MET A 168 1.55 14.89 1.51
CA MET A 168 0.17 15.33 1.61
C MET A 168 -0.71 14.65 0.56
N VAL A 169 -1.99 14.46 0.86
CA VAL A 169 -2.95 13.97 -0.13
C VAL A 169 -3.21 15.02 -1.20
N ASP A 170 -3.13 14.58 -2.46
CA ASP A 170 -3.58 15.36 -3.61
C ASP A 170 -5.11 15.28 -3.70
N LEU A 171 -5.78 16.17 -2.97
CA LEU A 171 -7.25 16.23 -2.93
C LEU A 171 -7.86 16.40 -4.34
N PRO A 172 -7.38 17.29 -5.21
CA PRO A 172 -7.86 17.39 -6.59
C PRO A 172 -7.76 16.07 -7.38
N ALA A 173 -6.65 15.34 -7.27
CA ALA A 173 -6.52 14.03 -7.92
C ALA A 173 -7.41 12.97 -7.27
N LEU A 174 -7.58 13.03 -5.94
CA LEU A 174 -8.41 12.10 -5.18
C LEU A 174 -9.89 12.19 -5.59
N THR A 175 -10.40 13.40 -5.83
CA THR A 175 -11.81 13.63 -6.21
C THR A 175 -12.09 13.41 -7.70
N LYS A 176 -11.08 13.37 -8.57
CA LYS A 176 -11.22 13.17 -10.03
C LYS A 176 -11.37 11.70 -10.46
N ARG A 177 -11.58 10.78 -9.53
CA ARG A 177 -11.62 9.34 -9.83
C ARG A 177 -12.77 8.95 -10.75
N PRO A 178 -12.59 7.90 -11.57
CA PRO A 178 -13.64 7.42 -12.46
C PRO A 178 -14.93 7.09 -11.69
N ALA A 179 -16.05 7.20 -12.39
CA ALA A 179 -17.34 6.72 -11.91
C ALA A 179 -17.36 5.19 -11.90
N ILE A 180 -18.26 4.62 -11.10
CA ILE A 180 -18.55 3.19 -11.13
C ILE A 180 -19.26 2.88 -12.46
N THR A 181 -18.82 1.82 -13.14
CA THR A 181 -19.42 1.35 -14.37
C THR A 181 -20.49 0.29 -14.09
N ASP A 182 -21.40 0.04 -15.05
CA ASP A 182 -22.38 -1.05 -14.94
C ASP A 182 -21.73 -2.42 -14.72
N ALA A 183 -20.52 -2.63 -15.25
CA ALA A 183 -19.76 -3.86 -15.05
C ALA A 183 -19.32 -4.00 -13.59
N ASP A 184 -18.87 -2.90 -12.97
CA ASP A 184 -18.53 -2.83 -11.55
C ASP A 184 -19.76 -3.09 -10.70
N GLU A 185 -20.89 -2.44 -10.98
CA GLU A 185 -22.15 -2.65 -10.25
C GLU A 185 -22.59 -4.11 -10.28
N ARG A 186 -22.58 -4.74 -11.47
CA ARG A 186 -22.90 -6.17 -11.62
C ARG A 186 -21.92 -7.04 -10.84
N SER A 187 -20.64 -6.68 -10.79
CA SER A 187 -19.62 -7.41 -10.02
C SER A 187 -19.91 -7.33 -8.52
N ILE A 188 -20.17 -6.14 -8.01
CA ILE A 188 -20.55 -5.87 -6.62
C ILE A 188 -21.76 -6.71 -6.23
N GLY A 189 -22.82 -6.70 -7.04
CA GLY A 189 -24.02 -7.50 -6.78
C GLY A 189 -23.73 -9.00 -6.74
N ARG A 190 -22.88 -9.53 -7.62
CA ARG A 190 -22.48 -10.95 -7.60
C ARG A 190 -21.72 -11.31 -6.33
N GLU A 191 -20.77 -10.47 -5.95
CA GLU A 191 -19.91 -10.67 -4.79
C GLU A 191 -20.71 -10.61 -3.48
N LEU A 192 -21.57 -9.61 -3.31
CA LEU A 192 -22.46 -9.50 -2.15
C LEU A 192 -23.41 -10.69 -2.02
N ARG A 193 -23.97 -11.19 -3.14
CA ARG A 193 -24.82 -12.40 -3.12
C ARG A 193 -24.03 -13.66 -2.75
N ALA A 194 -22.80 -13.81 -3.25
CA ALA A 194 -21.94 -14.93 -2.89
C ALA A 194 -21.57 -14.89 -1.39
N TRP A 195 -21.16 -13.73 -0.90
CA TRP A 195 -20.86 -13.49 0.50
C TRP A 195 -22.06 -13.76 1.42
N ALA A 196 -23.24 -13.25 1.08
CA ALA A 196 -24.46 -13.49 1.86
C ALA A 196 -24.83 -14.98 1.94
N ARG A 197 -24.68 -15.73 0.84
CA ARG A 197 -24.89 -17.18 0.83
C ARG A 197 -23.88 -17.91 1.72
N ALA A 198 -22.59 -17.58 1.62
CA ALA A 198 -21.55 -18.17 2.44
C ALA A 198 -21.79 -17.90 3.94
N LYS A 199 -22.16 -16.66 4.31
CA LYS A 199 -22.51 -16.33 5.70
C LYS A 199 -23.71 -17.12 6.22
N ARG A 200 -24.76 -17.33 5.42
CA ARG A 200 -25.90 -18.17 5.82
C ARG A 200 -25.51 -19.63 6.04
N SER A 201 -24.56 -20.15 5.27
CA SER A 201 -24.07 -21.53 5.40
C SER A 201 -22.93 -21.68 6.41
N GLY A 202 -22.54 -20.61 7.12
CA GLY A 202 -21.41 -20.63 8.06
C GLY A 202 -20.02 -20.71 7.41
N SER A 203 -19.91 -20.54 6.10
CA SER A 203 -18.63 -20.54 5.36
C SER A 203 -17.96 -19.15 5.39
N MET A 204 -16.62 -19.15 5.33
CA MET A 204 -15.79 -17.94 5.21
C MET A 204 -15.12 -17.80 3.83
N ASP A 205 -15.57 -18.57 2.83
CA ASP A 205 -14.85 -18.73 1.56
C ASP A 205 -15.12 -17.58 0.58
N ALA A 206 -16.20 -16.82 0.79
CA ALA A 206 -16.56 -15.69 -0.07
C ALA A 206 -16.17 -14.36 0.59
N GLY A 207 -15.29 -13.59 -0.06
CA GLY A 207 -14.93 -12.23 0.32
C GLY A 207 -15.76 -11.16 -0.38
N THR A 208 -15.51 -9.91 -0.02
CA THR A 208 -16.10 -8.72 -0.67
C THR A 208 -15.05 -7.70 -1.12
N THR A 209 -13.87 -8.15 -1.58
CA THR A 209 -12.72 -7.32 -1.97
C THR A 209 -13.08 -6.29 -3.05
N GLY A 210 -13.77 -6.70 -4.10
CA GLY A 210 -14.14 -5.81 -5.21
C GLY A 210 -15.11 -4.72 -4.75
N THR A 211 -16.09 -5.13 -3.96
CA THR A 211 -17.10 -4.28 -3.34
C THR A 211 -16.46 -3.29 -2.37
N VAL A 212 -15.60 -3.75 -1.47
CA VAL A 212 -14.88 -2.87 -0.52
C VAL A 212 -14.00 -1.88 -1.27
N THR A 213 -13.29 -2.31 -2.32
CA THR A 213 -12.46 -1.43 -3.16
C THR A 213 -13.28 -0.36 -3.85
N ALA A 214 -14.41 -0.72 -4.47
CA ALA A 214 -15.29 0.21 -5.17
C ALA A 214 -15.94 1.22 -4.21
N LEU A 215 -16.51 0.74 -3.11
CA LEU A 215 -17.15 1.60 -2.11
C LEU A 215 -16.14 2.53 -1.44
N THR A 216 -14.98 2.02 -1.03
CA THR A 216 -13.91 2.84 -0.43
C THR A 216 -13.39 3.87 -1.42
N THR A 217 -13.26 3.52 -2.71
CA THR A 217 -12.89 4.47 -3.77
C THR A 217 -13.89 5.62 -3.89
N LEU A 218 -15.19 5.33 -3.89
CA LEU A 218 -16.23 6.35 -3.89
C LEU A 218 -16.18 7.21 -2.62
N MET A 219 -16.04 6.57 -1.45
CA MET A 219 -15.98 7.28 -0.16
C MET A 219 -14.78 8.22 -0.10
N LEU A 220 -13.58 7.76 -0.43
CA LEU A 220 -12.36 8.57 -0.41
C LEU A 220 -12.37 9.68 -1.48
N SER A 221 -13.08 9.50 -2.60
CA SER A 221 -13.28 10.55 -3.61
C SER A 221 -14.37 11.56 -3.26
N GLY A 222 -14.93 11.50 -2.04
CA GLY A 222 -15.95 12.43 -1.56
C GLY A 222 -17.37 12.15 -2.08
N ARG A 223 -17.65 10.90 -2.46
CA ARG A 223 -18.94 10.44 -3.00
C ARG A 223 -19.57 9.40 -2.07
N SER A 224 -19.57 9.66 -0.77
CA SER A 224 -20.01 8.68 0.24
C SER A 224 -21.51 8.36 0.11
N GLU A 225 -22.34 9.34 -0.27
CA GLU A 225 -23.74 9.09 -0.56
C GLU A 225 -23.93 8.16 -1.77
N GLY A 226 -23.14 8.36 -2.82
CA GLY A 226 -23.11 7.47 -3.99
C GLY A 226 -22.70 6.04 -3.60
N ALA A 227 -21.69 5.90 -2.75
CA ALA A 227 -21.28 4.60 -2.21
C ALA A 227 -22.41 3.93 -1.42
N ARG A 228 -23.11 4.69 -0.55
CA ARG A 228 -24.23 4.17 0.23
C ARG A 228 -25.39 3.71 -0.66
N LYS A 229 -25.74 4.50 -1.69
CA LYS A 229 -26.77 4.15 -2.66
C LYS A 229 -26.42 2.90 -3.46
N LEU A 230 -25.16 2.79 -3.90
CA LEU A 230 -24.66 1.63 -4.63
C LEU A 230 -24.71 0.35 -3.77
N LEU A 231 -24.27 0.44 -2.51
CA LEU A 231 -24.38 -0.70 -1.59
C LEU A 231 -25.83 -1.13 -1.44
N HIS A 232 -26.74 -0.17 -1.22
CA HIS A 232 -28.16 -0.46 -1.04
C HIS A 232 -28.79 -1.10 -2.28
N SER A 233 -28.52 -0.57 -3.49
CA SER A 233 -29.10 -1.11 -4.73
C SER A 233 -28.60 -2.50 -5.07
N GLN A 234 -27.35 -2.83 -4.70
CA GLN A 234 -26.74 -4.14 -4.94
C GLN A 234 -26.93 -5.12 -3.78
N TRP A 235 -27.48 -4.68 -2.64
CA TRP A 235 -27.65 -5.52 -1.48
C TRP A 235 -28.64 -6.67 -1.75
N PRO A 236 -28.34 -7.92 -1.33
CA PRO A 236 -29.27 -9.02 -1.50
C PRO A 236 -30.58 -8.78 -0.71
N LYS A 237 -31.72 -8.70 -1.42
CA LYS A 237 -33.04 -8.34 -0.84
C LYS A 237 -33.43 -9.16 0.39
N ASP A 238 -33.11 -10.45 0.40
CA ASP A 238 -33.51 -11.36 1.48
C ASP A 238 -32.47 -11.46 2.61
N PHE A 239 -31.42 -10.63 2.59
CA PHE A 239 -30.32 -10.72 3.54
C PHE A 239 -30.29 -9.50 4.47
N ARG A 240 -30.25 -9.73 5.78
CA ARG A 240 -30.12 -8.67 6.78
C ARG A 240 -28.63 -8.29 6.95
N GLY A 241 -28.37 -7.11 7.50
CA GLY A 241 -27.01 -6.69 7.86
C GLY A 241 -26.37 -5.63 6.97
N GLU A 242 -27.12 -5.02 6.04
CA GLU A 242 -26.62 -3.95 5.16
C GLU A 242 -26.01 -2.79 5.96
N THR A 243 -26.73 -2.33 6.98
CA THR A 243 -26.27 -1.25 7.86
C THR A 243 -25.04 -1.65 8.66
N ALA A 244 -24.97 -2.89 9.16
CA ALA A 244 -23.82 -3.37 9.90
C ALA A 244 -22.58 -3.46 9.01
N PHE A 245 -22.73 -3.95 7.76
CA PHE A 245 -21.68 -3.95 6.75
C PHE A 245 -21.18 -2.53 6.48
N TRP A 246 -22.10 -1.58 6.23
CA TRP A 246 -21.76 -0.19 5.96
C TRP A 246 -21.00 0.46 7.12
N ASN A 247 -21.50 0.32 8.35
CA ASN A 247 -20.88 0.89 9.53
C ASN A 247 -19.49 0.28 9.78
N SER A 248 -19.34 -1.03 9.57
CA SER A 248 -18.06 -1.72 9.72
C SER A 248 -17.03 -1.24 8.68
N LEU A 249 -17.46 -1.00 7.44
CA LEU A 249 -16.58 -0.44 6.39
C LEU A 249 -16.15 0.98 6.75
N CYS A 250 -17.09 1.83 7.18
CA CYS A 250 -16.77 3.19 7.62
C CYS A 250 -15.78 3.19 8.80
N ALA A 251 -15.96 2.26 9.75
CA ALA A 251 -15.04 2.11 10.87
C ALA A 251 -13.66 1.62 10.44
N ALA A 252 -13.57 0.67 9.50
CA ALA A 252 -12.30 0.22 8.94
C ALA A 252 -11.55 1.38 8.26
N ILE A 253 -12.24 2.20 7.46
CA ILE A 253 -11.65 3.38 6.80
C ILE A 253 -11.12 4.38 7.82
N ILE A 254 -11.86 4.66 8.89
CA ILE A 254 -11.44 5.67 9.90
C ILE A 254 -10.30 5.16 10.79
N ARG A 255 -10.27 3.86 11.07
CA ARG A 255 -9.16 3.23 11.81
C ARG A 255 -7.87 3.15 10.99
N HIS A 256 -7.96 3.26 9.67
CA HIS A 256 -6.77 3.26 8.82
C HIS A 256 -5.81 4.40 9.21
N PRO A 257 -4.51 4.14 9.43
CA PRO A 257 -3.55 5.17 9.88
C PRO A 257 -3.53 6.42 9.01
N TRP A 258 -3.74 6.23 7.70
CA TRP A 258 -3.75 7.32 6.71
C TRP A 258 -4.93 8.26 6.81
N TRP A 259 -6.04 7.83 7.42
CA TRP A 259 -7.19 8.70 7.66
C TRP A 259 -6.78 9.94 8.45
N THR A 260 -6.10 9.72 9.57
CA THR A 260 -5.61 10.81 10.42
C THR A 260 -4.36 11.46 9.83
N ARG A 261 -3.39 10.66 9.37
CA ARG A 261 -2.09 11.16 8.88
C ARG A 261 -2.22 12.14 7.72
N PHE A 262 -3.19 11.91 6.82
CA PHE A 262 -3.43 12.80 5.68
C PHE A 262 -4.68 13.67 5.83
N ALA A 263 -5.21 13.77 7.05
CA ALA A 263 -6.38 14.58 7.37
C ALA A 263 -7.56 14.31 6.42
N LEU A 264 -7.85 13.03 6.11
CA LEU A 264 -8.92 12.62 5.20
C LEU A 264 -10.30 13.04 5.69
N ARG A 265 -10.45 13.48 6.95
CA ARG A 265 -11.65 14.19 7.42
C ARG A 265 -12.04 15.43 6.60
N ARG A 266 -11.14 15.94 5.75
CA ARG A 266 -11.34 17.10 4.87
C ARG A 266 -11.97 16.75 3.52
N ILE A 267 -12.09 15.46 3.17
CA ILE A 267 -12.76 15.09 1.91
C ILE A 267 -14.25 15.44 2.01
N PRO A 268 -14.93 15.72 0.88
CA PRO A 268 -16.38 15.88 0.86
C PRO A 268 -17.07 14.65 1.49
N ASP A 269 -18.21 14.86 2.16
CA ASP A 269 -18.98 13.81 2.85
C ASP A 269 -18.26 13.04 3.99
N ALA A 270 -17.03 13.41 4.39
CA ALA A 270 -16.30 12.72 5.46
C ALA A 270 -17.09 12.59 6.77
N SER A 271 -17.90 13.60 7.11
CA SER A 271 -18.75 13.60 8.30
C SER A 271 -19.75 12.44 8.32
N ARG A 272 -20.24 11.99 7.16
CA ARG A 272 -21.14 10.85 7.03
C ARG A 272 -20.44 9.53 7.33
N ILE A 273 -19.20 9.39 6.86
CA ILE A 273 -18.34 8.23 7.18
C ILE A 273 -18.10 8.17 8.69
N VAL A 274 -17.77 9.31 9.30
CA VAL A 274 -17.54 9.43 10.74
C VAL A 274 -18.80 9.08 11.53
N ALA A 275 -19.95 9.64 11.16
CA ALA A 275 -21.22 9.34 11.82
C ALA A 275 -21.56 7.84 11.74
N ALA A 276 -21.44 7.21 10.57
CA ALA A 276 -21.72 5.79 10.39
C ALA A 276 -20.76 4.88 11.18
N SER A 277 -19.48 5.23 11.27
CA SER A 277 -18.52 4.45 12.06
C SER A 277 -18.83 4.41 13.56
N ARG A 278 -19.40 5.49 14.10
CA ARG A 278 -19.78 5.59 15.53
C ARG A 278 -21.07 4.87 15.86
N ALA A 279 -21.89 4.56 14.86
CA ALA A 279 -23.12 3.79 15.01
C ALA A 279 -22.86 2.26 15.06
N GLN A 280 -21.60 1.83 15.07
CA GLN A 280 -21.25 0.44 15.34
C GLN A 280 -21.41 0.17 16.84
N PRO A 281 -22.16 -0.87 17.27
CA PRO A 281 -22.08 -1.33 18.66
C PRO A 281 -20.62 -1.65 18.97
N GLN A 282 -20.10 -1.16 20.09
CA GLN A 282 -18.79 -1.59 20.57
C GLN A 282 -18.85 -3.12 20.71
N LEU A 283 -18.02 -3.81 19.91
CA LEU A 283 -17.78 -5.24 20.06
C LEU A 283 -16.95 -5.49 21.31
#